data_AF-A0A6I1F3F6-F1
#
_entry.id   AF-A0A6I1F3F6-F1
#
_cell.length_a   1.000
_cell.length_b   1.000
_cell.length_c   1.000
_cell.angle_alpha   90.00
_cell.angle_beta   90.00
_cell.angle_gamma   90.00
#
_symmetry.space_group_name_H-M   'P 1'
#
loop_
_entity.id
_entity.type
_entity.pdbx_description
1 polymer ?
#
loop_
_entity_poly.entity_id
_entity_poly.type
_entity_poly.pdbx_seq_one_letter_code
_entity_poly.pdbx_strand_id
1 'polypeptide(L)' 'FFGHLKDEVDYKSCKTIKELKAKINHYMVYYNNYRYQWNLKKMTPIQYEATEKVQFKGS' A
#
# COMPACT_ATOMS: atom_id res chain seq x y z
N PHE A 1 -2.62 3.57 5.71
CA PHE A 1 -3.26 3.02 4.50
C PHE A 1 -4.58 3.74 4.17
N PHE A 2 -5.66 3.54 4.92
CA PHE A 2 -7.02 4.01 4.54
C PHE A 2 -7.19 5.51 4.27
N GLY A 3 -6.51 6.39 5.03
CA GLY A 3 -6.53 7.83 4.74
C GLY A 3 -6.02 8.13 3.32
N HIS A 4 -4.82 7.64 3.01
CA HIS A 4 -4.21 7.80 1.69
C HIS A 4 -5.03 7.15 0.57
N LEU A 5 -5.65 6.00 0.81
CA LEU A 5 -6.53 5.38 -0.16
C LEU A 5 -7.69 6.31 -0.54
N LYS A 6 -8.32 6.96 0.44
CA LYS A 6 -9.45 7.87 0.21
C LYS A 6 -9.03 9.14 -0.54
N ASP A 7 -7.83 9.65 -0.26
CA ASP A 7 -7.34 10.90 -0.82
C ASP A 7 -6.73 10.72 -2.22
N GLU A 8 -6.09 9.57 -2.47
CA GLU A 8 -5.30 9.32 -3.69
C GLU A 8 -6.06 8.47 -4.74
N VAL A 9 -7.11 7.75 -4.36
CA VAL A 9 -7.95 6.98 -5.31
C VAL A 9 -9.22 7.74 -5.65
N ASP A 10 -9.41 8.03 -6.92
CA ASP A 10 -10.68 8.55 -7.43
C ASP A 10 -11.73 7.42 -7.52
N TYR A 11 -12.29 7.06 -6.36
CA TYR A 11 -13.35 6.04 -6.27
C TYR A 11 -14.72 6.58 -6.72
N LYS A 12 -14.90 7.91 -6.76
CA LYS A 12 -16.17 8.56 -7.10
C LYS A 12 -16.48 8.49 -8.59
N SER A 13 -15.46 8.40 -9.45
CA SER A 13 -15.66 8.26 -10.90
C SER A 13 -16.09 6.84 -11.32
N CYS A 14 -15.98 5.84 -10.44
CA CYS A 14 -16.29 4.46 -10.77
C CYS A 14 -17.79 4.26 -10.93
N LYS A 15 -18.21 3.70 -12.07
CA LYS A 15 -19.62 3.42 -12.38
C LYS A 15 -20.02 1.99 -12.03
N THR A 16 -19.04 1.11 -11.82
CA THR A 16 -19.28 -0.29 -11.48
C THR A 16 -18.39 -0.74 -10.32
N ILE A 17 -18.86 -1.76 -9.59
CA ILE A 17 -18.06 -2.43 -8.55
C ILE A 17 -16.77 -3.00 -9.13
N LYS A 18 -16.78 -3.44 -10.39
CA LYS A 18 -15.60 -3.98 -11.08
C LYS A 18 -14.52 -2.91 -11.24
N GLU A 19 -14.89 -1.72 -11.70
CA GLU A 19 -13.96 -0.58 -11.82
C GLU A 19 -13.40 -0.15 -10.47
N LEU A 20 -14.27 -0.08 -9.45
CA LEU A 20 -13.83 0.27 -8.09
C LEU A 20 -12.80 -0.73 -7.56
N LYS A 21 -13.08 -2.04 -7.69
CA LYS A 21 -12.14 -3.11 -7.32
C LYS A 21 -10.81 -2.99 -8.07
N ALA A 22 -10.86 -2.70 -9.38
CA ALA A 22 -9.65 -2.53 -10.18
C ALA A 22 -8.80 -1.35 -9.70
N LYS A 23 -9.42 -0.19 -9.41
CA LYS A 23 -8.70 0.98 -8.87
C LYS A 23 -8.09 0.68 -7.48
N ILE A 24 -8.83 0.03 -6.59
CA ILE A 24 -8.32 -0.35 -5.26
C ILE A 24 -7.16 -1.33 -5.39
N ASN A 25 -7.27 -2.35 -6.25
CA ASN A 25 -6.20 -3.33 -6.48
C ASN A 25 -4.93 -2.67 -7.01
N HIS A 26 -5.07 -1.78 -8.00
CA HIS A 26 -3.95 -1.01 -8.53
C HIS A 26 -3.29 -0.15 -7.44
N TYR A 27 -4.09 0.52 -6.62
CA TYR A 27 -3.59 1.32 -5.52
C TYR A 27 -2.88 0.49 -4.44
N MET A 28 -3.39 -0.70 -4.10
CA MET A 28 -2.72 -1.60 -3.15
C MET A 28 -1.33 -2.00 -3.64
N VAL A 29 -1.20 -2.34 -4.93
CA VAL A 29 0.11 -2.65 -5.53
C VAL A 29 1.05 -1.45 -5.42
N TYR A 30 0.57 -0.26 -5.79
CA TYR A 30 1.33 0.98 -5.67
C TYR A 30 1.80 1.24 -4.22
N TYR A 31 0.86 1.25 -3.27
CA TYR A 31 1.10 1.54 -1.87
C TYR A 31 2.11 0.58 -1.24
N ASN A 32 1.98 -0.71 -1.52
CA ASN A 32 2.79 -1.74 -0.89
C ASN A 32 4.21 -1.86 -1.48
N ASN A 33 4.36 -1.59 -2.78
CA ASN A 33 5.62 -1.85 -3.49
C ASN A 33 6.42 -0.60 -3.82
N TYR A 34 5.78 0.58 -3.90
CA TYR A 34 6.44 1.77 -4.47
C TYR A 34 6.31 3.02 -3.58
N ARG A 35 5.39 3.04 -2.61
CA ARG A 35 5.17 4.19 -1.73
C ARG A 35 6.08 4.14 -0.50
N TYR A 36 7.22 4.81 -0.60
CA TYR A 36 8.15 4.99 0.51
C TYR A 36 7.56 5.85 1.63
N GLN A 37 7.78 5.44 2.88
CA GLN A 37 7.20 6.13 4.04
C GLN A 37 8.29 6.53 5.03
N TRP A 38 8.29 7.80 5.44
CA TRP A 38 9.28 8.35 6.37
C TRP A 38 9.29 7.62 7.72
N ASN A 39 8.10 7.27 8.23
CA ASN A 39 7.92 6.48 9.44
C ASN A 39 8.34 5.01 9.29
N LEU A 40 8.49 4.50 8.06
CA LEU A 40 9.01 3.15 7.77
C LEU A 40 10.49 3.19 7.39
N LYS A 41 11.29 4.05 8.03
CA LYS A 41 12.74 4.19 7.73
C LYS A 41 13.02 4.44 6.25
N LYS A 42 12.13 5.14 5.54
CA LYS A 42 12.16 5.33 4.09
C LYS A 42 12.14 4.01 3.31
N MET A 43 11.32 3.07 3.73
CA MET A 43 11.03 1.82 3.01
C MET A 43 9.58 1.78 2.54
N THR A 44 9.30 0.91 1.58
CA THR A 44 7.93 0.53 1.22
C THR A 44 7.40 -0.47 2.26
N PRO A 45 6.07 -0.63 2.40
CA PRO A 45 5.48 -1.58 3.34
C PRO A 45 6.03 -3.01 3.19
N ILE A 46 6.19 -3.51 1.97
CA ILE A 46 6.73 -4.86 1.74
C ILE A 46 8.21 -4.96 2.13
N GLN A 47 9.01 -3.94 1.82
CA GLN A 47 10.42 -3.91 2.22
C GLN A 47 10.55 -3.94 3.75
N TYR A 48 9.76 -3.11 4.44
CA TYR A 48 9.75 -3.06 5.90
C TYR A 48 9.37 -4.43 6.49
N GLU A 49 8.30 -5.06 6.01
CA GLU A 49 7.86 -6.39 6.46
C GLU A 49 8.95 -7.45 6.26
N ALA A 50 9.62 -7.46 5.10
CA ALA A 50 10.70 -8.39 4.82
C ALA A 50 11.89 -8.19 5.78
N THR A 51 12.22 -6.94 6.13
CA THR A 51 13.34 -6.64 7.04
C THR A 51 13.04 -6.98 8.50
N GLU A 52 11.82 -6.76 8.99
CA GLU A 52 11.45 -7.08 10.37
C GLU A 52 11.38 -8.61 10.58
N LYS A 53 10.88 -9.36 9.59
CA LYS A 53 10.88 -10.83 9.64
C LYS A 53 12.28 -11.44 9.76
N VAL A 54 13.32 -10.74 9.31
CA VAL A 54 14.72 -11.17 9.47
C VAL A 54 15.21 -10.92 10.90
N GLN A 55 14.77 -9.85 11.55
CA GLN A 55 15.17 -9.54 12.93
C GLN A 55 14.55 -10.52 13.95
N PHE A 56 13.30 -10.95 13.75
CA PHE A 56 12.63 -11.90 14.66
C PHE A 56 13.08 -13.36 14.52
N LYS A 57 13.71 -13.74 13.39
CA LYS A 57 14.25 -15.10 13.18
C LYS A 57 15.67 -15.30 13.73
N GLY A 58 16.32 -14.22 14.18
CA GLY A 58 17.66 -14.23 14.77
C GLY A 58 17.70 -14.22 16.29
N SER A 59 16.55 -14.35 16.95
CA SER A 59 16.37 -14.29 18.41
C SER A 59 15.62 -15.51 18.94
#